data_AF-A0A4V0I3L3-F1
#
_entry.id   AF-A0A4V0I3L3-F1
#
_cell.length_a   1.000
_cell.length_b   1.000
_cell.length_c   1.000
_cell.angle_alpha   90.00
_cell.angle_beta   90.00
_cell.angle_gamma   90.00
#
_symmetry.space_group_name_H-M   'P 1'
#
loop_
_entity.id
_entity.type
_entity.pdbx_description
1 polymer ?
#
loop_
_entity_poly.entity_id
_entity_poly.type
_entity_poly.pdbx_seq_one_letter_code
_entity_poly.pdbx_strand_id
1 'polypeptide(L)'
;MPDRDDNLPPNFLIPVGTQVVLRYARRVPGTAAEKPVGTVGEIVDAPESNDRAYLVRFLDGSELRLKFGELLVRRVDHSVEGTATAGPDVSAFVVYRVTVGSRAFGLSTESSDEDRRGVYLPPADWHWSLTKPPEQVESFAPGVEEVDWEIEKFVRLALHANPNILETLWSPAVLFCDETGDELRSIRTCFLSRHLYRTYSGYVLSQFRLMRRGYDATGRFKAKHAMHLIRLLHSGIHAMAGGEVRVDVQEHRDELLAIRHGKVSFEEVSKRALDLDRQFQEAFTRTALPEKPDTERANRFLIAARRRAARR
;
A
#
# COMPACT_ATOMS: atom_id res chain seq x y z
N MET A 1 -29.88 -3.82 -17.78
CA MET A 1 -28.72 -3.98 -16.89
C MET A 1 -27.96 -5.21 -17.32
N PRO A 2 -26.72 -5.07 -17.81
CA PRO A 2 -25.79 -6.20 -17.72
C PRO A 2 -24.37 -5.80 -17.26
N ASP A 3 -23.77 -6.77 -16.57
CA ASP A 3 -22.35 -7.08 -16.30
C ASP A 3 -21.38 -6.00 -15.78
N ARG A 4 -21.14 -6.10 -14.46
CA ARG A 4 -19.83 -5.82 -13.84
C ARG A 4 -18.88 -6.97 -14.21
N ASP A 5 -18.19 -6.84 -15.33
CA ASP A 5 -17.08 -7.73 -15.68
C ASP A 5 -15.82 -7.34 -14.89
N ASP A 6 -15.50 -8.17 -13.89
CA ASP A 6 -14.25 -8.14 -13.15
C ASP A 6 -13.13 -8.75 -14.01
N ASN A 7 -12.45 -7.88 -14.77
CA ASN A 7 -11.31 -8.24 -15.64
C ASN A 7 -10.09 -8.76 -14.84
N LEU A 8 -10.06 -10.07 -14.58
CA LEU A 8 -8.83 -10.84 -14.46
C LEU A 8 -8.55 -11.49 -15.82
N PRO A 9 -7.31 -11.43 -16.35
CA PRO A 9 -7.03 -12.00 -17.67
C PRO A 9 -7.34 -13.51 -17.70
N PRO A 10 -7.78 -14.08 -18.84
CA PRO A 10 -8.28 -15.47 -18.93
C PRO A 10 -7.32 -16.55 -18.41
N ASN A 11 -6.02 -16.26 -18.37
CA ASN A 11 -4.96 -17.18 -17.93
C ASN A 11 -4.47 -16.90 -16.49
N PHE A 12 -5.13 -16.00 -15.76
CA PHE A 12 -4.77 -15.69 -14.38
C PHE A 12 -5.30 -16.76 -13.43
N LEU A 13 -4.41 -17.59 -12.88
CA LEU A 13 -4.74 -18.51 -11.80
C LEU A 13 -4.81 -17.74 -10.47
N ILE A 14 -5.86 -17.99 -9.68
CA ILE A 14 -5.97 -17.43 -8.33
C ILE A 14 -5.01 -18.19 -7.41
N PRO A 15 -3.99 -17.55 -6.81
CA PRO A 15 -3.01 -18.25 -5.98
C PRO A 15 -3.60 -18.87 -4.71
N VAL A 16 -3.02 -19.98 -4.25
CA VAL A 16 -3.26 -20.52 -2.90
C VAL A 16 -2.99 -19.44 -1.84
N GLY A 17 -3.84 -19.35 -0.81
CA GLY A 17 -3.83 -18.32 0.22
C GLY A 17 -4.66 -17.07 -0.13
N THR A 18 -5.20 -16.97 -1.34
CA THR A 18 -6.01 -15.81 -1.75
C THR A 18 -7.42 -15.90 -1.18
N GLN A 19 -7.90 -14.82 -0.55
CA GLN A 19 -9.30 -14.70 -0.17
C GLN A 19 -10.20 -14.48 -1.38
N VAL A 20 -11.29 -15.22 -1.45
CA VAL A 20 -12.28 -15.17 -2.52
C VAL A 20 -13.68 -15.06 -1.95
N VAL A 21 -14.59 -14.52 -2.75
CA VAL A 21 -16.01 -14.35 -2.43
C VAL A 21 -16.84 -15.16 -3.42
N LEU A 22 -17.82 -15.89 -2.90
CA LEU A 22 -18.73 -16.71 -3.70
C LEU A 22 -19.71 -15.84 -4.50
N ARG A 23 -19.77 -16.00 -5.83
CA ARG A 23 -20.69 -15.25 -6.72
C ARG A 23 -22.11 -15.80 -6.74
N TYR A 24 -22.27 -17.10 -6.52
CA TYR A 24 -23.53 -17.82 -6.61
C TYR A 24 -23.71 -18.71 -5.40
N ALA A 25 -24.92 -18.81 -4.85
CA ALA A 25 -25.16 -19.69 -3.72
C ALA A 25 -24.79 -21.15 -4.07
N ARG A 26 -24.19 -21.87 -3.13
CA ARG A 26 -23.72 -23.24 -3.32
C ARG A 26 -24.10 -24.13 -2.16
N ARG A 27 -24.76 -25.26 -2.46
CA ARG A 27 -25.05 -26.30 -1.48
C ARG A 27 -23.77 -27.00 -1.04
N VAL A 28 -23.61 -27.23 0.26
CA VAL A 28 -22.48 -27.98 0.80
C VAL A 28 -22.73 -29.49 0.59
N PRO A 29 -21.86 -30.20 -0.17
CA PRO A 29 -22.01 -31.63 -0.44
C PRO A 29 -22.16 -32.43 0.86
N GLY A 30 -23.10 -33.37 0.88
CA GLY A 30 -23.35 -34.21 2.05
C GLY A 30 -24.18 -33.56 3.16
N THR A 31 -24.69 -32.32 2.96
CA THR A 31 -25.54 -31.65 3.95
C THR A 31 -26.79 -31.00 3.32
N ALA A 32 -27.72 -30.59 4.17
CA ALA A 32 -28.84 -29.72 3.77
C ALA A 32 -28.48 -28.22 3.75
N ALA A 33 -27.24 -27.87 4.13
CA ALA A 33 -26.81 -26.47 4.24
C ALA A 33 -26.43 -25.87 2.89
N GLU A 34 -26.75 -24.59 2.71
CA GLU A 34 -26.40 -23.79 1.54
C GLU A 34 -25.54 -22.60 1.96
N LYS A 35 -24.46 -22.35 1.21
CA LYS A 35 -23.63 -21.15 1.36
C LYS A 35 -24.21 -20.04 0.49
N PRO A 36 -24.62 -18.90 1.07
CA PRO A 36 -25.18 -17.79 0.32
C PRO A 36 -24.12 -17.09 -0.55
N VAL A 37 -24.59 -16.34 -1.55
CA VAL A 37 -23.76 -15.38 -2.30
C VAL A 37 -23.07 -14.42 -1.34
N GLY A 38 -21.82 -14.06 -1.60
CA GLY A 38 -21.04 -13.16 -0.75
C GLY A 38 -20.25 -13.87 0.35
N THR A 39 -20.41 -15.19 0.52
CA THR A 39 -19.63 -15.95 1.50
C THR A 39 -18.14 -15.92 1.15
N VAL A 40 -17.29 -15.61 2.14
CA VAL A 40 -15.84 -15.52 1.99
C VAL A 40 -15.19 -16.87 2.27
N GLY A 41 -14.23 -17.25 1.42
CA GLY A 41 -13.36 -18.41 1.60
C GLY A 41 -11.93 -18.11 1.17
N GLU A 42 -11.04 -19.08 1.36
CA GLU A 42 -9.63 -18.99 1.00
C GLU A 42 -9.28 -20.13 0.03
N ILE A 43 -8.50 -19.82 -1.02
CA ILE A 43 -7.99 -20.83 -1.96
C ILE A 43 -6.97 -21.70 -1.23
N VAL A 44 -7.22 -22.99 -1.10
CA VAL A 44 -6.30 -23.95 -0.48
C VAL A 44 -5.58 -24.81 -1.52
N ASP A 45 -6.15 -24.96 -2.71
CA ASP A 45 -5.51 -25.60 -3.86
C ASP A 45 -5.93 -24.91 -5.16
N ALA A 46 -4.95 -24.64 -6.02
CA ALA A 46 -5.15 -23.97 -7.30
C ALA A 46 -4.87 -24.94 -8.46
N PRO A 47 -5.76 -25.04 -9.46
CA PRO A 47 -5.58 -25.95 -10.57
C PRO A 47 -4.49 -25.46 -11.54
N GLU A 48 -4.08 -26.35 -12.45
CA GLU A 48 -3.13 -26.03 -13.54
C GLU A 48 -3.69 -25.03 -14.57
N SER A 49 -5.01 -24.85 -14.62
CA SER A 49 -5.71 -23.97 -15.55
C SER A 49 -7.12 -23.58 -15.06
N ASN A 50 -7.63 -22.41 -15.50
CA ASN A 50 -8.90 -21.82 -15.06
C ASN A 50 -10.17 -22.58 -15.46
N ASP A 51 -10.05 -23.58 -16.35
CA ASP A 51 -11.13 -24.49 -16.75
C ASP A 51 -11.42 -25.57 -15.69
N ARG A 52 -10.48 -25.80 -14.77
CA ARG A 52 -10.60 -26.71 -13.64
C ARG A 52 -11.01 -25.95 -12.36
N ALA A 53 -11.49 -26.70 -11.38
CA ALA A 53 -11.98 -26.14 -10.13
C ALA A 53 -10.86 -25.89 -9.13
N TYR A 54 -10.97 -24.77 -8.41
CA TYR A 54 -10.18 -24.44 -7.21
C TYR A 54 -10.76 -25.15 -6.00
N LEU A 55 -9.92 -25.53 -5.03
CA LEU A 55 -10.39 -25.93 -3.71
C LEU A 55 -10.44 -24.70 -2.81
N VAL A 56 -11.61 -24.42 -2.25
CA VAL A 56 -11.86 -23.26 -1.40
C VAL A 56 -12.30 -23.73 -0.03
N ARG A 57 -11.60 -23.29 1.02
CA ARG A 57 -11.98 -23.51 2.42
C ARG A 57 -12.74 -22.31 2.97
N PHE A 58 -13.85 -22.55 3.64
CA PHE A 58 -14.67 -21.53 4.26
C PHE A 58 -14.42 -21.45 5.78
N LEU A 59 -14.86 -20.36 6.40
CA LEU A 59 -14.67 -20.10 7.84
C LEU A 59 -15.29 -21.17 8.76
N ASP A 60 -16.35 -21.83 8.31
CA ASP A 60 -16.99 -22.94 9.02
C ASP A 60 -16.27 -24.29 8.85
N GLY A 61 -15.08 -24.28 8.24
CA GLY A 61 -14.24 -25.47 8.02
C GLY A 61 -14.65 -26.33 6.83
N SER A 62 -15.78 -26.02 6.18
CA SER A 62 -16.18 -26.76 4.96
C SER A 62 -15.33 -26.38 3.75
N GLU A 63 -15.15 -27.32 2.83
CA GLU A 63 -14.37 -27.13 1.61
C GLU A 63 -15.23 -27.42 0.38
N LEU A 64 -15.16 -26.56 -0.64
CA LEU A 64 -15.85 -26.74 -1.91
C LEU A 64 -14.89 -26.63 -3.10
N ARG A 65 -15.19 -27.40 -4.15
CA ARG A 65 -14.55 -27.22 -5.46
C ARG A 65 -15.36 -26.26 -6.32
N LEU A 66 -14.76 -25.12 -6.69
CA LEU A 66 -15.44 -24.01 -7.37
C LEU A 66 -14.67 -23.58 -8.62
N LYS A 67 -15.36 -23.34 -9.74
CA LYS A 67 -14.73 -22.84 -10.97
C LYS A 67 -14.37 -21.36 -10.85
N PHE A 68 -13.40 -20.91 -11.64
CA PHE A 68 -12.96 -19.52 -11.70
C PHE A 68 -14.13 -18.51 -11.79
N GLY A 69 -15.09 -18.76 -12.68
CA GLY A 69 -16.25 -17.88 -12.88
C GLY A 69 -17.23 -17.80 -11.70
N GLU A 70 -17.07 -18.64 -10.67
CA GLU A 70 -17.91 -18.66 -9.46
C GLU A 70 -17.29 -17.86 -8.31
N LEU A 71 -16.06 -17.38 -8.50
CA LEU A 71 -15.24 -16.74 -7.48
C LEU A 71 -14.98 -15.29 -7.87
N LEU A 72 -15.05 -14.41 -6.89
CA LEU A 72 -14.48 -13.07 -6.96
C LEU A 72 -13.26 -13.04 -6.07
N VAL A 73 -12.11 -12.67 -6.61
CA VAL A 73 -10.94 -12.40 -5.77
C VAL A 73 -11.28 -11.24 -4.85
N ARG A 74 -11.32 -11.52 -3.55
CA ARG A 74 -11.42 -10.46 -2.55
C ARG A 74 -10.09 -9.72 -2.64
N ARG A 75 -10.13 -8.51 -3.20
CA ARG A 75 -8.98 -7.62 -3.06
C ARG A 75 -8.76 -7.47 -1.57
N VAL A 76 -7.61 -7.92 -1.10
CA VAL A 76 -7.06 -7.35 0.13
C VAL A 76 -6.88 -5.90 -0.24
N ASP A 77 -7.82 -5.10 0.21
CA ASP A 77 -7.73 -3.66 0.15
C ASP A 77 -6.37 -3.29 0.75
N HIS A 78 -5.40 -2.96 -0.12
CA HIS A 78 -4.19 -2.29 0.30
C HIS A 78 -4.49 -0.84 0.72
N SER A 79 -5.77 -0.43 0.80
CA SER A 79 -6.18 0.57 1.78
C SER A 79 -6.16 -0.09 3.16
N VAL A 80 -4.95 -0.19 3.73
CA VAL A 80 -4.81 -0.28 5.18
C VAL A 80 -5.08 1.12 5.75
N GLU A 81 -6.29 1.62 5.54
CA GLU A 81 -6.94 2.58 6.43
C GLU A 81 -7.87 1.74 7.29
N GLY A 82 -7.27 0.86 8.10
CA GLY A 82 -7.98 0.15 9.14
C GLY A 82 -8.41 1.18 10.17
N THR A 83 -9.70 1.48 10.20
CA THR A 83 -10.43 2.17 11.28
C THR A 83 -9.54 2.78 12.36
N ALA A 84 -9.27 4.09 12.23
CA ALA A 84 -8.66 4.92 13.24
C ALA A 84 -9.28 4.60 14.60
N THR A 85 -8.50 3.93 15.45
CA THR A 85 -8.86 3.79 16.86
C THR A 85 -8.13 4.92 17.57
N ALA A 86 -8.82 5.69 18.40
CA ALA A 86 -8.14 6.54 19.38
C ALA A 86 -7.35 5.60 20.30
N GLY A 87 -6.10 5.35 19.93
CA GLY A 87 -5.22 4.40 20.61
C GLY A 87 -4.68 4.99 21.91
N PRO A 88 -4.06 4.17 22.77
CA PRO A 88 -3.22 4.69 23.85
C PRO A 88 -2.18 5.66 23.27
N ASP A 89 -1.78 6.66 24.07
CA ASP A 89 -0.71 7.56 23.68
C ASP A 89 0.59 6.76 23.49
N VAL A 90 1.04 6.67 22.23
CA VAL A 90 2.26 5.97 21.85
C VAL A 90 3.45 6.92 21.71
N SER A 91 3.28 8.22 21.98
CA SER A 91 4.29 9.25 21.71
C SER A 91 5.63 8.96 22.39
N ALA A 92 5.60 8.39 23.61
CA ALA A 92 6.78 7.99 24.37
C ALA A 92 7.58 6.83 23.76
N PHE A 93 6.98 6.08 22.83
CA PHE A 93 7.56 4.90 22.18
C PHE A 93 7.99 5.15 20.74
N VAL A 94 7.83 6.38 20.25
CA VAL A 94 8.20 6.76 18.89
C VAL A 94 9.72 6.73 18.74
N VAL A 95 10.20 6.03 17.72
CA VAL A 95 11.62 5.88 17.40
C VAL A 95 12.02 6.71 16.17
N TYR A 96 11.06 7.06 15.32
CA TYR A 96 11.28 7.82 14.11
C TYR A 96 10.04 8.62 13.73
N ARG A 97 10.19 9.89 13.36
CA ARG A 97 9.10 10.75 12.88
C ARG A 97 9.59 11.75 11.83
N VAL A 98 8.76 11.97 10.82
CA VAL A 98 9.03 12.91 9.73
C VAL A 98 7.81 13.73 9.40
N THR A 99 8.03 14.90 8.80
CA THR A 99 6.99 15.58 8.03
C THR A 99 6.89 14.94 6.65
N VAL A 100 5.66 14.77 6.15
CA VAL A 100 5.35 14.38 4.78
C VAL A 100 4.40 15.39 4.14
N GLY A 101 3.85 15.07 2.97
CA GLY A 101 2.87 15.93 2.32
C GLY A 101 3.50 17.13 1.62
N SER A 102 2.70 18.16 1.38
CA SER A 102 3.09 19.28 0.51
C SER A 102 4.39 19.98 0.94
N ARG A 103 4.71 20.02 2.25
CA ARG A 103 5.97 20.58 2.76
C ARG A 103 7.18 19.71 2.39
N ALA A 104 7.08 18.40 2.59
CA ALA A 104 8.15 17.46 2.23
C ALA A 104 8.31 17.30 0.71
N PHE A 105 7.24 17.52 -0.06
CA PHE A 105 7.27 17.48 -1.52
C PHE A 105 7.71 18.80 -2.17
N GLY A 106 7.97 19.87 -1.41
CA GLY A 106 8.32 21.19 -1.96
C GLY A 106 7.14 21.95 -2.62
N LEU A 107 5.90 21.54 -2.34
CA LEU A 107 4.64 22.02 -2.91
C LEU A 107 3.77 22.84 -1.94
N SER A 108 4.29 23.23 -0.77
CA SER A 108 3.49 23.88 0.28
C SER A 108 3.07 25.31 -0.06
N THR A 109 1.87 25.67 0.40
CA THR A 109 1.32 27.05 0.48
C THR A 109 1.09 27.43 1.95
N GLU A 110 0.83 28.71 2.26
CA GLU A 110 0.63 29.22 3.64
C GLU A 110 -0.50 28.53 4.42
N SER A 111 -1.46 27.91 3.73
CA SER A 111 -2.62 27.22 4.30
C SER A 111 -2.47 25.68 4.35
N SER A 112 -1.26 25.15 4.26
CA SER A 112 -1.05 23.70 4.19
C SER A 112 -1.02 23.06 5.57
N ASP A 113 -1.91 22.10 5.81
CA ASP A 113 -1.87 21.22 7.00
C ASP A 113 -0.51 20.51 7.10
N GLU A 114 -0.07 20.22 8.32
CA GLU A 114 1.15 19.49 8.58
C GLU A 114 0.85 17.99 8.69
N ASP A 115 1.20 17.24 7.65
CA ASP A 115 1.12 15.78 7.66
C ASP A 115 2.39 15.20 8.34
N ARG A 116 2.21 14.44 9.42
CA ARG A 116 3.29 13.75 10.13
C ARG A 116 3.14 12.25 10.02
N ARG A 117 4.28 11.57 9.90
CA ARG A 117 4.37 10.11 9.84
C ARG A 117 5.43 9.64 10.82
N GLY A 118 5.08 8.68 11.66
CA GLY A 118 6.02 8.11 12.63
C GLY A 118 6.00 6.60 12.70
N VAL A 119 7.00 6.08 13.40
CA VAL A 119 7.20 4.67 13.71
C VAL A 119 7.44 4.57 15.20
N TYR A 120 6.68 3.70 15.86
CA TYR A 120 6.87 3.43 17.28
C TYR A 120 7.19 1.97 17.54
N LEU A 121 8.00 1.76 18.58
CA LEU A 121 8.41 0.45 19.07
C LEU A 121 7.85 0.28 20.48
N PRO A 122 6.72 -0.45 20.64
CA PRO A 122 6.12 -0.64 21.94
C PRO A 122 7.00 -1.54 22.84
N PRO A 123 6.84 -1.45 24.16
CA PRO A 123 7.57 -2.28 25.10
C PRO A 123 7.14 -3.75 25.00
N ALA A 124 7.97 -4.64 25.53
CA ALA A 124 7.81 -6.09 25.35
C ALA A 124 6.54 -6.65 26.00
N ASP A 125 6.13 -6.09 27.14
CA ASP A 125 4.91 -6.44 27.87
C ASP A 125 3.64 -6.24 27.04
N TRP A 126 3.58 -5.22 26.17
CA TRP A 126 2.46 -5.02 25.23
C TRP A 126 2.35 -6.17 24.23
N HIS A 127 3.49 -6.72 23.78
CA HIS A 127 3.50 -7.88 22.89
C HIS A 127 3.17 -9.19 23.63
N TRP A 128 3.55 -9.31 24.91
CA TRP A 128 3.23 -10.49 25.73
C TRP A 128 1.79 -10.48 26.24
N SER A 129 1.19 -9.31 26.34
CA SER A 129 -0.22 -9.13 26.71
C SER A 129 -1.16 -9.86 25.75
N LEU A 130 -2.33 -10.23 26.28
CA LEU A 130 -3.46 -10.72 25.49
C LEU A 130 -3.99 -9.62 24.56
N THR A 131 -3.93 -8.37 25.02
CA THR A 131 -4.23 -7.19 24.20
C THR A 131 -2.95 -6.76 23.49
N LYS A 132 -2.91 -6.94 22.17
CA LYS A 132 -1.75 -6.56 21.36
C LYS A 132 -1.67 -5.04 21.20
N PRO A 133 -0.46 -4.48 20.98
CA PRO A 133 -0.31 -3.09 20.61
C PRO A 133 -1.19 -2.77 19.40
N PRO A 134 -1.76 -1.56 19.30
CA PRO A 134 -2.37 -1.14 18.05
C PRO A 134 -1.35 -1.29 16.92
N GLU A 135 -1.82 -1.59 15.72
CA GLU A 135 -0.92 -1.65 14.57
C GLU A 135 -0.63 -0.25 14.00
N GLN A 136 -1.55 0.69 14.22
CA GLN A 136 -1.50 2.07 13.75
C GLN A 136 -2.30 2.96 14.70
N VAL A 137 -1.80 4.16 14.94
CA VAL A 137 -2.47 5.20 15.74
C VAL A 137 -2.53 6.45 14.89
N GLU A 138 -3.66 7.14 14.94
CA GLU A 138 -3.87 8.42 14.26
C GLU A 138 -4.18 9.49 15.31
N SER A 139 -3.53 10.63 15.17
CA SER A 139 -3.72 11.79 16.04
C SER A 139 -4.04 13.02 15.21
N PHE A 140 -5.02 13.78 15.66
CA PHE A 140 -5.52 14.97 14.98
C PHE A 140 -5.44 16.14 15.95
N ALA A 141 -4.48 17.03 15.72
CA ALA A 141 -4.39 18.31 16.42
C ALA A 141 -4.71 19.44 15.43
N PRO A 142 -5.07 20.66 15.88
CA PRO A 142 -5.37 21.77 14.98
C PRO A 142 -4.22 22.02 13.99
N GLY A 143 -4.45 21.76 12.71
CA GLY A 143 -3.48 21.93 11.62
C GLY A 143 -2.41 20.83 11.51
N VAL A 144 -2.52 19.73 12.28
CA VAL A 144 -1.57 18.60 12.24
C VAL A 144 -2.34 17.29 12.17
N GLU A 145 -2.08 16.51 11.11
CA GLU A 145 -2.56 15.14 10.96
C GLU A 145 -1.37 14.20 11.11
N GLU A 146 -1.41 13.29 12.08
CA GLU A 146 -0.30 12.40 12.39
C GLU A 146 -0.73 10.93 12.33
N VAL A 147 0.08 10.12 11.64
CA VAL A 147 -0.10 8.67 11.53
C VAL A 147 1.16 7.95 11.99
N ASP A 148 1.05 7.18 13.06
CA ASP A 148 2.14 6.39 13.63
C ASP A 148 1.89 4.90 13.43
N TRP A 149 2.88 4.19 12.88
CA TRP A 149 2.82 2.73 12.71
C TRP A 149 3.66 2.01 13.75
N GLU A 150 3.15 0.88 14.24
CA GLU A 150 3.97 -0.05 14.99
C GLU A 150 5.07 -0.60 14.05
N ILE A 151 6.29 -0.78 14.59
CA ILE A 151 7.50 -1.05 13.80
C ILE A 151 7.45 -2.35 12.99
N GLU A 152 6.83 -3.44 13.47
CA GLU A 152 6.64 -4.66 12.70
C GLU A 152 5.67 -4.44 11.54
N LYS A 153 4.54 -3.76 11.76
CA LYS A 153 3.65 -3.37 10.66
C LYS A 153 4.37 -2.49 9.65
N PHE A 154 5.14 -1.50 10.10
CA PHE A 154 5.90 -0.61 9.22
C PHE A 154 6.88 -1.41 8.35
N VAL A 155 7.70 -2.27 8.96
CA VAL A 155 8.66 -3.15 8.25
C VAL A 155 7.95 -4.07 7.28
N ARG A 156 6.84 -4.69 7.68
CA ARG A 156 6.02 -5.56 6.81
C ARG A 156 5.52 -4.78 5.59
N LEU A 157 4.98 -3.58 5.77
CA LEU A 157 4.49 -2.77 4.65
C LEU A 157 5.63 -2.25 3.76
N ALA A 158 6.81 -1.95 4.34
CA ALA A 158 8.00 -1.57 3.58
C ALA A 158 8.47 -2.70 2.67
N LEU A 159 8.48 -3.95 3.15
CA LEU A 159 8.79 -5.15 2.35
C LEU A 159 7.80 -5.36 1.19
N HIS A 160 6.56 -4.89 1.32
CA HIS A 160 5.56 -4.91 0.24
C HIS A 160 5.62 -3.67 -0.67
N ALA A 161 6.65 -2.84 -0.52
CA ALA A 161 6.87 -1.61 -1.27
C ALA A 161 5.70 -0.61 -1.21
N ASN A 162 5.04 -0.49 -0.05
CA ASN A 162 3.97 0.49 0.13
C ASN A 162 4.53 1.93 -0.06
N PRO A 163 3.98 2.75 -0.98
CA PRO A 163 4.54 4.07 -1.28
C PRO A 163 4.60 5.01 -0.07
N ASN A 164 3.57 5.02 0.77
CA ASN A 164 3.54 5.91 1.93
C ASN A 164 4.64 5.55 2.94
N ILE A 165 4.87 4.25 3.13
CA ILE A 165 5.87 3.73 4.07
C ILE A 165 7.28 3.95 3.54
N LEU A 166 7.49 3.69 2.24
CA LEU A 166 8.78 3.96 1.62
C LEU A 166 9.10 5.46 1.64
N GLU A 167 8.17 6.35 1.30
CA GLU A 167 8.40 7.80 1.37
C GLU A 167 8.79 8.27 2.78
N THR A 168 8.23 7.67 3.83
CA THR A 168 8.62 7.97 5.23
C THR A 168 10.11 7.71 5.49
N LEU A 169 10.71 6.68 4.90
CA LEU A 169 12.13 6.33 5.09
C LEU A 169 13.10 7.27 4.38
N TRP A 170 12.67 7.94 3.31
CA TRP A 170 13.48 8.88 2.52
C TRP A 170 13.06 10.34 2.68
N SER A 171 12.13 10.67 3.59
CA SER A 171 11.75 12.06 3.82
C SER A 171 12.97 12.88 4.29
N PRO A 172 13.25 14.04 3.67
CA PRO A 172 14.33 14.93 4.10
C PRO A 172 13.99 15.68 5.39
N ALA A 173 12.71 15.77 5.75
CA ALA A 173 12.20 16.54 6.89
C ALA A 173 12.04 15.64 8.13
N VAL A 174 13.14 15.23 8.73
CA VAL A 174 13.15 14.41 9.95
C VAL A 174 12.85 15.29 11.17
N LEU A 175 11.79 14.95 11.90
CA LEU A 175 11.37 15.66 13.12
C LEU A 175 11.96 15.02 14.38
N PHE A 176 12.06 13.68 14.39
CA PHE A 176 12.64 12.91 15.49
C PHE A 176 13.24 11.61 14.96
N CYS A 177 14.38 11.21 15.51
CA CYS A 177 15.03 9.95 15.17
C CYS A 177 15.95 9.54 16.33
N ASP A 178 15.64 8.41 16.98
CA ASP A 178 16.54 7.81 17.96
C ASP A 178 17.49 6.80 17.28
N GLU A 179 18.31 6.09 18.08
CA GLU A 179 19.23 5.06 17.57
C GLU A 179 18.52 3.94 16.78
N THR A 180 17.30 3.56 17.18
CA THR A 180 16.52 2.53 16.47
C THR A 180 15.94 3.07 15.16
N GLY A 181 15.47 4.32 15.16
CA GLY A 181 15.07 5.02 13.95
C GLY A 181 16.21 5.18 12.95
N ASP A 182 17.41 5.52 13.42
CA ASP A 182 18.59 5.65 12.55
C ASP A 182 19.00 4.30 11.95
N GLU A 183 18.99 3.24 12.76
CA GLU A 183 19.23 1.87 12.27
C GLU A 183 18.20 1.47 11.20
N LEU A 184 16.90 1.74 11.42
CA LEU A 184 15.83 1.50 10.44
C LEU A 184 16.10 2.24 9.13
N ARG A 185 16.50 3.52 9.19
CA ARG A 185 16.83 4.31 8.00
C ARG A 185 18.09 3.83 7.31
N SER A 186 19.07 3.32 8.05
CA SER A 186 20.32 2.80 7.48
C SER A 186 20.12 1.54 6.62
N ILE A 187 19.08 0.75 6.94
CA ILE A 187 18.73 -0.46 6.18
C ILE A 187 17.72 -0.21 5.05
N ARG A 188 17.22 1.02 4.86
CA ARG A 188 16.08 1.33 3.97
C ARG A 188 16.16 0.74 2.57
N THR A 189 17.35 0.67 1.98
CA THR A 189 17.56 0.10 0.64
C THR A 189 17.24 -1.40 0.56
N CYS A 190 17.24 -2.12 1.69
CA CYS A 190 16.88 -3.53 1.76
C CYS A 190 15.40 -3.80 1.44
N PHE A 191 14.54 -2.78 1.53
CA PHE A 191 13.13 -2.86 1.17
C PHE A 191 12.87 -2.69 -0.34
N LEU A 192 13.86 -2.18 -1.08
CA LEU A 192 13.70 -1.94 -2.51
C LEU A 192 14.01 -3.19 -3.33
N SER A 193 13.12 -3.47 -4.28
CA SER A 193 13.22 -4.58 -5.20
C SER A 193 12.37 -4.31 -6.43
N ARG A 194 12.50 -5.16 -7.44
CA ARG A 194 11.65 -5.19 -8.64
C ARG A 194 10.15 -5.28 -8.30
N HIS A 195 9.79 -5.73 -7.10
CA HIS A 195 8.41 -5.71 -6.60
C HIS A 195 7.78 -4.31 -6.56
N LEU A 196 8.57 -3.25 -6.37
CA LEU A 196 8.07 -1.88 -6.29
C LEU A 196 7.28 -1.48 -7.54
N TYR A 197 7.70 -1.93 -8.73
CA TYR A 197 6.96 -1.69 -9.97
C TYR A 197 5.52 -2.20 -9.90
N ARG A 198 5.33 -3.44 -9.43
CA ARG A 198 3.99 -4.05 -9.30
C ARG A 198 3.09 -3.27 -8.35
N THR A 199 3.61 -2.88 -7.19
CA THR A 199 2.84 -2.15 -6.17
C THR A 199 2.47 -0.76 -6.64
N TYR A 200 3.43 -0.01 -7.19
CA TYR A 200 3.21 1.36 -7.66
C TYR A 200 2.29 1.40 -8.88
N SER A 201 2.52 0.56 -9.89
CA SER A 201 1.64 0.51 -11.08
C SER A 201 0.21 0.08 -10.72
N GLY A 202 0.06 -0.86 -9.77
CA GLY A 202 -1.25 -1.25 -9.25
C GLY A 202 -1.99 -0.08 -8.59
N TYR A 203 -1.29 0.68 -7.75
CA TYR A 203 -1.83 1.88 -7.11
C TYR A 203 -2.19 2.97 -8.13
N VAL A 204 -1.28 3.31 -9.03
CA VAL A 204 -1.49 4.31 -10.09
C VAL A 204 -2.71 3.95 -10.95
N LEU A 205 -2.82 2.69 -11.37
CA LEU A 205 -3.95 2.21 -12.16
C LEU A 205 -5.28 2.35 -11.41
N SER A 206 -5.29 2.06 -10.11
CA SER A 206 -6.49 2.22 -9.28
C SER A 206 -6.93 3.69 -9.18
N GLN A 207 -5.97 4.60 -8.96
CA GLN A 207 -6.21 6.04 -8.87
C GLN A 207 -6.66 6.60 -10.22
N PHE A 208 -6.05 6.15 -11.31
CA PHE A 208 -6.43 6.55 -12.66
C PHE A 208 -7.87 6.14 -12.99
N ARG A 209 -8.26 4.90 -12.68
CA ARG A 209 -9.63 4.41 -12.87
C ARG A 209 -10.64 5.21 -12.04
N LEU A 210 -10.31 5.54 -10.80
CA LEU A 210 -11.18 6.35 -9.95
C LEU A 210 -11.34 7.77 -10.51
N MET A 211 -10.25 8.39 -10.94
CA MET A 211 -10.24 9.71 -11.56
C MET A 211 -11.08 9.74 -12.84
N ARG A 212 -10.88 8.75 -13.74
CA ARG A 212 -11.63 8.63 -14.99
C ARG A 212 -13.13 8.44 -14.75
N ARG A 213 -13.52 7.52 -13.85
CA ARG A 213 -14.94 7.36 -13.50
C ARG A 213 -15.58 8.64 -12.97
N GLY A 214 -14.85 9.39 -12.15
CA GLY A 214 -15.32 10.70 -11.65
C GLY A 214 -15.51 11.71 -12.78
N TYR A 215 -14.58 11.75 -13.73
CA TYR A 215 -14.67 12.59 -14.91
C TYR A 215 -15.83 12.19 -15.83
N ASP A 216 -15.96 10.91 -16.18
CA ASP A 216 -17.05 10.41 -17.03
C ASP A 216 -18.43 10.71 -16.45
N ALA A 217 -18.56 10.70 -15.12
CA ALA A 217 -19.82 10.98 -14.43
C ALA A 217 -20.16 12.47 -14.31
N THR A 218 -19.17 13.36 -14.24
CA THR A 218 -19.38 14.77 -13.84
C THR A 218 -18.77 15.82 -14.77
N GLY A 219 -18.00 15.40 -15.77
CA GLY A 219 -17.16 16.26 -16.60
C GLY A 219 -16.01 16.93 -15.83
N ARG A 220 -15.74 16.52 -14.58
CA ARG A 220 -14.73 17.13 -13.71
C ARG A 220 -13.89 16.04 -13.03
N PHE A 221 -12.60 16.32 -12.87
CA PHE A 221 -11.68 15.46 -12.10
C PHE A 221 -11.07 16.22 -10.94
N LYS A 222 -10.65 15.50 -9.90
CA LYS A 222 -10.03 16.09 -8.71
C LYS A 222 -8.54 16.35 -8.96
N ALA A 223 -8.18 17.62 -9.17
CA ALA A 223 -6.80 18.07 -9.42
C ALA A 223 -5.77 17.56 -8.38
N LYS A 224 -6.13 17.51 -7.09
CA LYS A 224 -5.27 16.97 -6.01
C LYS A 224 -4.90 15.49 -6.26
N HIS A 225 -5.86 14.67 -6.71
CA HIS A 225 -5.61 13.26 -6.99
C HIS A 225 -4.78 13.06 -8.25
N ALA A 226 -5.05 13.84 -9.31
CA ALA A 226 -4.24 13.84 -10.53
C ALA A 226 -2.78 14.19 -10.25
N MET A 227 -2.54 15.27 -9.51
CA MET A 227 -1.18 15.67 -9.12
C MET A 227 -0.48 14.57 -8.32
N HIS A 228 -1.16 13.96 -7.35
CA HIS A 228 -0.57 12.88 -6.55
C HIS A 228 -0.24 11.64 -7.38
N LEU A 229 -1.06 11.30 -8.37
CA LEU A 229 -0.81 10.19 -9.30
C LEU A 229 0.46 10.44 -10.12
N ILE A 230 0.61 11.62 -10.72
CA ILE A 230 1.80 11.99 -11.50
C ILE A 230 3.05 12.02 -10.61
N ARG A 231 2.95 12.55 -9.39
CA ARG A 231 4.04 12.56 -8.40
C ARG A 231 4.53 11.16 -8.07
N LEU A 232 3.62 10.21 -7.84
CA LEU A 232 3.97 8.82 -7.52
C LEU A 232 4.65 8.10 -8.68
N LEU A 233 4.25 8.38 -9.92
CA LEU A 233 4.92 7.84 -11.11
C LEU A 233 6.37 8.34 -11.19
N HIS A 234 6.60 9.64 -11.02
CA HIS A 234 7.96 10.21 -10.97
C HIS A 234 8.82 9.57 -9.86
N SER A 235 8.27 9.44 -8.65
CA SER A 235 8.97 8.80 -7.53
C SER A 235 9.30 7.33 -7.81
N GLY A 236 8.35 6.58 -8.40
CA GLY A 236 8.55 5.19 -8.80
C GLY A 236 9.63 5.02 -9.88
N ILE A 237 9.63 5.86 -10.91
CA ILE A 237 10.66 5.88 -11.97
C ILE A 237 12.04 6.11 -11.35
N HIS A 238 12.16 7.11 -10.47
CA HIS A 238 13.42 7.41 -9.80
C HIS A 238 13.89 6.25 -8.91
N ALA A 239 12.97 5.64 -8.14
CA ALA A 239 13.28 4.50 -7.30
C ALA A 239 13.74 3.27 -8.10
N MET A 240 13.11 3.00 -9.24
CA MET A 240 13.55 1.94 -10.15
C MET A 240 14.92 2.21 -10.76
N ALA A 241 15.21 3.45 -11.13
CA ALA A 241 16.47 3.79 -11.80
C ALA A 241 17.65 3.88 -10.82
N GLY A 242 17.47 4.53 -9.67
CA GLY A 242 18.54 4.88 -8.74
C GLY A 242 18.63 4.04 -7.47
N GLY A 243 17.62 3.23 -7.16
CA GLY A 243 17.57 2.50 -5.90
C GLY A 243 17.36 3.38 -4.67
N GLU A 244 16.74 4.54 -4.85
CA GLU A 244 16.39 5.48 -3.79
C GLU A 244 15.00 6.07 -4.04
N VAL A 245 14.20 6.24 -2.99
CA VAL A 245 12.86 6.84 -3.13
C VAL A 245 12.98 8.34 -3.03
N ARG A 246 12.62 9.05 -4.09
CA ARG A 246 12.64 10.51 -4.10
C ARG A 246 11.32 11.07 -3.60
N VAL A 247 11.39 11.72 -2.43
CA VAL A 247 10.25 12.41 -1.81
C VAL A 247 10.14 13.84 -2.33
N ASP A 248 11.28 14.55 -2.43
CA ASP A 248 11.31 15.91 -2.95
C ASP A 248 11.22 15.93 -4.49
N VAL A 249 10.14 16.55 -5.00
CA VAL A 249 9.80 16.64 -6.42
C VAL A 249 10.03 18.03 -7.01
N GLN A 250 10.96 18.84 -6.44
CA GLN A 250 11.31 20.16 -6.98
C GLN A 250 11.48 20.19 -8.51
N GLU A 251 12.11 19.17 -9.09
CA GLU A 251 12.35 19.08 -10.55
C GLU A 251 11.06 18.99 -11.39
N HIS A 252 9.96 18.56 -10.77
CA HIS A 252 8.63 18.43 -11.40
C HIS A 252 7.62 19.42 -10.80
N ARG A 253 8.09 20.39 -10.00
CA ARG A 253 7.23 21.29 -9.23
C ARG A 253 6.24 22.05 -10.10
N ASP A 254 6.70 22.63 -11.20
CA ASP A 254 5.86 23.45 -12.08
C ASP A 254 4.76 22.63 -12.76
N GLU A 255 5.10 21.41 -13.21
CA GLU A 255 4.15 20.44 -13.75
C GLU A 255 3.07 20.10 -12.71
N LEU A 256 3.51 19.70 -11.50
CA LEU A 256 2.61 19.25 -10.44
C LEU A 256 1.70 20.39 -9.93
N LEU A 257 2.21 21.62 -9.85
CA LEU A 257 1.41 22.79 -9.50
C LEU A 257 0.43 23.19 -10.60
N ALA A 258 0.82 23.10 -11.87
CA ALA A 258 -0.10 23.35 -12.98
C ALA A 258 -1.32 22.41 -12.92
N ILE A 259 -1.09 21.12 -12.65
CA ILE A 259 -2.16 20.14 -12.44
C ILE A 259 -2.99 20.49 -11.20
N ARG A 260 -2.33 20.77 -10.06
CA ARG A 260 -3.02 21.10 -8.79
C ARG A 260 -3.93 22.32 -8.91
N HIS A 261 -3.52 23.33 -9.67
CA HIS A 261 -4.29 24.55 -9.92
C HIS A 261 -5.33 24.41 -11.03
N GLY A 262 -5.50 23.21 -11.62
CA GLY A 262 -6.49 22.95 -12.66
C GLY A 262 -6.18 23.61 -14.00
N LYS A 263 -4.91 23.95 -14.26
CA LYS A 263 -4.46 24.55 -15.53
C LYS A 263 -4.28 23.50 -16.65
N VAL A 264 -4.41 22.22 -16.31
CA VAL A 264 -4.20 21.08 -17.21
C VAL A 264 -5.51 20.31 -17.33
N SER A 265 -5.92 20.00 -18.56
CA SER A 265 -7.11 19.22 -18.85
C SER A 265 -6.98 17.76 -18.40
N PHE A 266 -8.12 17.06 -18.32
CA PHE A 266 -8.13 15.63 -18.01
C PHE A 266 -7.37 14.81 -19.06
N GLU A 267 -7.52 15.17 -20.33
CA GLU A 267 -6.90 14.51 -21.48
C GLU A 267 -5.37 14.67 -21.43
N GLU A 268 -4.88 15.87 -21.11
CA GLU A 268 -3.44 16.13 -20.93
C GLU A 268 -2.86 15.38 -19.73
N VAL A 269 -3.53 15.40 -18.57
CA VAL A 269 -3.12 14.60 -17.39
C VAL A 269 -3.08 13.11 -17.74
N SER A 270 -4.08 12.62 -18.45
CA SER A 270 -4.17 11.21 -18.83
C SER A 270 -3.07 10.79 -19.78
N LYS A 271 -2.79 11.61 -20.80
CA LYS A 271 -1.66 11.39 -21.71
C LYS A 271 -0.35 11.35 -20.95
N ARG A 272 -0.14 12.31 -20.03
CA ARG A 272 1.07 12.39 -19.23
C ARG A 272 1.25 11.18 -18.30
N ALA A 273 0.18 10.71 -17.67
CA ALA A 273 0.20 9.50 -16.84
C ALA A 273 0.61 8.26 -17.64
N LEU A 274 0.10 8.10 -18.87
CA LEU A 274 0.48 7.00 -19.76
C LEU A 274 1.94 7.09 -20.21
N ASP A 275 2.43 8.30 -20.51
CA ASP A 275 3.83 8.52 -20.88
C ASP A 275 4.79 8.20 -19.74
N LEU A 276 4.42 8.52 -18.50
CA LEU A 276 5.20 8.18 -17.32
C LEU A 276 5.11 6.69 -16.98
N ASP A 277 3.95 6.05 -17.15
CA ASP A 277 3.83 4.58 -16.96
C ASP A 277 4.76 3.82 -17.93
N ARG A 278 4.87 4.26 -19.19
CA ARG A 278 5.83 3.71 -20.15
C ARG A 278 7.27 3.92 -19.71
N GLN A 279 7.64 5.10 -19.23
CA GLN A 279 8.98 5.33 -18.67
C GLN A 279 9.24 4.46 -17.43
N PHE A 280 8.22 4.22 -16.62
CA PHE A 280 8.32 3.37 -15.44
C PHE A 280 8.54 1.89 -15.82
N GLN A 281 7.86 1.42 -16.88
CA GLN A 281 8.11 0.12 -17.50
C GLN A 281 9.53 0.01 -18.03
N GLU A 282 10.04 1.03 -18.73
CA GLU A 282 11.41 1.07 -19.22
C GLU A 282 12.43 1.05 -18.07
N ALA A 283 12.20 1.81 -17.00
CA ALA A 283 13.02 1.78 -15.80
C ALA A 283 13.01 0.38 -15.14
N PHE A 284 11.86 -0.27 -15.08
CA PHE A 284 11.73 -1.64 -14.57
C PHE A 284 12.49 -2.68 -15.40
N THR A 285 12.56 -2.53 -16.72
CA THR A 285 13.35 -3.48 -17.56
C THR A 285 14.86 -3.30 -17.39
N ARG A 286 15.31 -2.11 -16.98
CA ARG A 286 16.74 -1.75 -16.87
C ARG A 286 17.27 -1.68 -15.44
N THR A 287 16.41 -1.79 -14.43
CA THR A 287 16.80 -1.64 -13.02
C THR A 287 17.79 -2.70 -12.57
N ALA A 288 18.75 -2.28 -11.74
CA ALA A 288 19.67 -3.16 -11.03
C ALA A 288 19.13 -3.64 -9.66
N LEU A 289 17.90 -3.24 -9.30
CA LEU A 289 17.28 -3.69 -8.06
C LEU A 289 17.09 -5.22 -8.03
N PRO A 290 17.20 -5.85 -6.85
CA PRO A 290 17.01 -7.29 -6.73
C PRO A 290 15.56 -7.70 -7.04
N GLU A 291 15.33 -8.97 -7.38
CA GLU A 291 13.98 -9.50 -7.64
C GLU A 291 13.06 -9.43 -6.41
N LYS A 292 13.63 -9.59 -5.21
CA LYS A 292 12.92 -9.58 -3.93
C LYS A 292 13.64 -8.69 -2.92
N PRO A 293 12.92 -8.09 -1.95
CA PRO A 293 13.56 -7.36 -0.87
C PRO A 293 14.34 -8.31 0.04
N ASP A 294 15.30 -7.77 0.78
CA ASP A 294 16.09 -8.52 1.76
C ASP A 294 15.33 -8.63 3.09
N THR A 295 14.41 -9.59 3.11
CA THR A 295 13.58 -9.91 4.29
C THR A 295 14.42 -10.34 5.48
N GLU A 296 15.57 -11.00 5.26
CA GLU A 296 16.41 -11.47 6.35
C GLU A 296 17.07 -10.30 7.08
N ARG A 297 17.60 -9.31 6.35
CA ARG A 297 18.15 -8.08 6.95
C ARG A 297 17.08 -7.30 7.71
N ALA A 298 15.87 -7.16 7.14
CA ALA A 298 14.75 -6.52 7.81
C ALA A 298 14.34 -7.24 9.11
N ASN A 299 14.30 -8.58 9.07
CA ASN A 299 13.96 -9.41 10.24
C ASN A 299 15.03 -9.32 11.34
N ARG A 300 16.32 -9.37 10.97
CA ARG A 300 17.43 -9.18 11.94
C ARG A 300 17.33 -7.83 12.65
N PHE A 301 17.05 -6.76 11.92
CA PHE A 301 16.81 -5.44 12.49
C PHE A 301 15.66 -5.46 13.49
N LEU A 302 14.48 -5.99 13.10
CA LEU A 302 13.30 -6.00 13.95
C LEU A 302 13.54 -6.79 15.25
N ILE A 303 14.18 -7.96 15.16
CA ILE A 303 14.55 -8.77 16.32
C ILE A 303 15.53 -8.02 17.23
N ALA A 304 16.55 -7.35 16.65
CA ALA A 304 17.52 -6.58 17.43
C ALA A 304 16.85 -5.40 18.17
N ALA A 305 16.00 -4.65 17.48
CA ALA A 305 15.23 -3.55 18.06
C ALA A 305 14.36 -4.04 19.23
N ARG A 306 13.60 -5.13 19.04
CA ARG A 306 12.76 -5.71 20.10
C ARG A 306 13.56 -6.23 21.29
N ARG A 307 14.73 -6.85 21.06
CA ARG A 307 15.62 -7.31 22.14
C ARG A 307 16.16 -6.14 22.97
N ARG A 308 16.44 -4.99 22.36
CA ARG A 308 16.86 -3.79 23.09
C ARG A 308 15.70 -3.20 23.90
N ALA A 309 14.51 -3.11 23.31
CA ALA A 309 13.33 -2.62 24.02
C ALA A 309 12.95 -3.49 25.22
N ALA A 310 13.10 -4.82 25.12
CA ALA A 310 12.82 -5.74 26.23
C ALA A 310 13.81 -5.66 27.40
N ARG A 311 14.94 -4.96 27.26
CA ARG A 311 15.97 -4.78 28.30
C ARG A 311 15.83 -3.45 29.05
N ARG A 312 15.00 -2.54 28.54
CA ARG A 312 14.68 -1.26 29.16
C ARG A 312 13.47 -1.44 30.08
#